data_AF-A0A8T6F3S8-F1
#
_entry.id   AF-A0A8T6F3S8-F1
#
_cell.length_a   1.000
_cell.length_b   1.000
_cell.length_c   1.000
_cell.angle_alpha   90.00
_cell.angle_beta   90.00
_cell.angle_gamma   90.00
#
_symmetry.space_group_name_H-M   'P 1'
#
loop_
_entity.id
_entity.type
_entity.pdbx_description
1 polymer ?
#
loop_
_entity_poly.entity_id
_entity_poly.type
_entity_poly.pdbx_seq_one_letter_code
_entity_poly.pdbx_strand_id
1 'polypeptide(L)'
;GLNPHNPTPGYSGPAPLAVPQPPARGHRLAASAAPNTGAGDALDASEARVRFIEAMDDDLNSPQAVAALFDLARDINRGSTEGQDVASAQETLCELTAVLGLTLEEREASVDADLAARVAALVEERAVLRSARDFAGADAVRDRLTAMGVELTDSPSGTTWRVVG
;
A
#
# COMPACT_ATOMS: atom_id res chain seq x y z
N GLY A 1 -57.52 -40.95 -36.86
CA GLY A 1 -56.30 -41.76 -36.87
C GLY A 1 -55.35 -41.21 -35.83
N LEU A 2 -54.96 -42.04 -34.87
CA LEU A 2 -53.89 -41.79 -33.91
C LEU A 2 -52.53 -41.87 -34.60
N ASN A 3 -51.63 -40.90 -34.39
CA ASN A 3 -50.23 -41.12 -33.96
C ASN A 3 -49.50 -39.78 -33.67
N PRO A 4 -48.37 -39.76 -32.93
CA PRO A 4 -48.23 -38.90 -31.76
C PRO A 4 -47.04 -37.94 -31.91
N HIS A 5 -47.08 -36.81 -31.21
CA HIS A 5 -45.91 -35.96 -31.06
C HIS A 5 -45.49 -35.97 -29.59
N ASN A 6 -44.26 -36.41 -29.33
CA ASN A 6 -43.57 -36.23 -28.06
C ASN A 6 -42.05 -36.36 -28.33
N PRO A 7 -41.16 -35.81 -27.47
CA PRO A 7 -41.04 -34.46 -26.95
C PRO A 7 -39.71 -33.80 -27.40
N THR A 8 -39.59 -32.48 -27.29
CA THR A 8 -38.27 -31.85 -27.07
C THR A 8 -38.04 -31.70 -25.56
N PRO A 9 -36.97 -32.28 -24.98
CA PRO A 9 -36.66 -32.07 -23.57
C PRO A 9 -36.19 -30.63 -23.33
N GLY A 10 -36.76 -29.99 -22.32
CA GLY A 10 -36.30 -28.69 -21.83
C GLY A 10 -34.86 -28.80 -21.32
N TYR A 11 -34.01 -27.87 -21.73
CA TYR A 11 -32.65 -27.74 -21.25
C TYR A 11 -32.69 -27.23 -19.80
N SER A 12 -32.54 -28.13 -18.83
CA SER A 12 -32.20 -27.78 -17.44
C SER A 12 -30.69 -27.61 -17.37
N GLY A 13 -30.19 -26.38 -17.47
CA GLY A 13 -28.78 -26.08 -17.24
C GLY A 13 -28.34 -26.48 -15.83
N PRO A 14 -27.02 -26.68 -15.60
CA PRO A 14 -26.52 -26.95 -14.26
C PRO A 14 -26.82 -25.77 -13.33
N ALA A 15 -27.24 -26.07 -12.10
CA ALA A 15 -27.42 -25.07 -11.04
C ALA A 15 -26.12 -24.26 -10.84
N PRO A 16 -26.18 -22.95 -10.54
CA PRO A 16 -24.98 -22.15 -10.30
C PRO A 16 -24.15 -22.80 -9.19
N LEU A 17 -22.87 -23.06 -9.49
CA LEU A 17 -21.92 -23.56 -8.51
C LEU A 17 -21.82 -22.55 -7.37
N ALA A 18 -22.10 -23.00 -6.16
CA ALA A 18 -21.96 -22.18 -4.97
C ALA A 18 -20.50 -21.73 -4.83
N VAL A 19 -20.27 -20.42 -4.87
CA VAL A 19 -18.97 -19.82 -4.54
C VAL A 19 -18.72 -20.10 -3.05
N PRO A 20 -17.66 -20.83 -2.67
CA PRO A 20 -17.35 -21.04 -1.27
C PRO A 20 -16.93 -19.71 -0.65
N GLN A 21 -17.64 -19.28 0.40
CA GLN A 21 -17.19 -18.13 1.18
C GLN A 21 -15.87 -18.48 1.88
N PRO A 22 -14.84 -17.60 1.81
CA PRO A 22 -13.61 -17.83 2.54
C PRO A 22 -13.87 -17.83 4.06
N PRO A 23 -13.18 -18.67 4.84
CA PRO A 23 -13.38 -18.70 6.28
C PRO A 23 -12.96 -17.36 6.89
N ALA A 24 -13.82 -16.83 7.76
CA ALA A 24 -13.53 -15.65 8.57
C ALA A 24 -12.22 -15.84 9.33
N ARG A 25 -11.14 -15.23 8.85
CA ARG A 25 -9.85 -15.19 9.54
C ARG A 25 -9.79 -13.89 10.33
N GLY A 26 -9.83 -14.04 11.65
CA GLY A 26 -9.62 -12.94 12.58
C GLY A 26 -8.24 -12.32 12.35
N HIS A 27 -8.24 -11.11 11.78
CA HIS A 27 -7.09 -10.24 11.79
C HIS A 27 -6.88 -9.77 13.24
N ARG A 28 -5.94 -10.42 13.96
CA ARG A 28 -5.29 -9.77 15.10
C ARG A 28 -4.36 -8.71 14.54
N LEU A 29 -4.90 -7.52 14.33
CA LEU A 29 -4.12 -6.30 14.17
C LEU A 29 -3.39 -6.06 15.50
N ALA A 30 -2.10 -6.41 15.56
CA ALA A 30 -1.23 -5.97 16.63
C ALA A 30 -0.87 -4.50 16.36
N ALA A 31 -1.26 -3.66 17.31
CA ALA A 31 -1.11 -2.21 17.31
C ALA A 31 0.32 -1.74 16.98
N SER A 32 0.46 -0.90 15.96
CA SER A 32 1.17 0.39 16.06
C SER A 32 1.05 1.23 14.77
N ALA A 33 -0.17 1.40 14.25
CA ALA A 33 -0.50 2.60 13.49
C ALA A 33 -1.50 3.36 14.36
N ALA A 34 -1.07 4.48 14.94
CA ALA A 34 -2.04 5.44 15.45
C ALA A 34 -2.97 5.78 14.28
N PRO A 35 -4.29 5.61 14.38
CA PRO A 35 -5.18 6.08 13.34
C PRO A 35 -5.04 7.59 13.33
N ASN A 36 -4.29 8.12 12.38
CA ASN A 36 -4.35 9.54 12.07
C ASN A 36 -5.66 9.72 11.30
N THR A 37 -6.77 9.70 12.05
CA THR A 37 -8.10 10.05 11.55
C THR A 37 -8.08 11.56 11.29
N GLY A 38 -7.38 11.96 10.24
CA GLY A 38 -7.56 13.26 9.64
C GLY A 38 -9.00 13.32 9.16
N ALA A 39 -9.77 14.29 9.64
CA ALA A 39 -11.09 14.62 9.13
C ALA A 39 -11.00 15.26 7.72
N GLY A 40 -10.14 14.71 6.86
CA GLY A 40 -9.97 15.08 5.46
C GLY A 40 -10.95 14.31 4.59
N ASP A 41 -11.23 14.84 3.40
CA ASP A 41 -12.07 14.16 2.42
C ASP A 41 -11.48 12.77 2.10
N ALA A 42 -12.32 11.74 2.09
CA ALA A 42 -11.86 10.37 1.87
C ALA A 42 -11.39 10.20 0.43
N LEU A 43 -10.24 9.56 0.24
CA LEU A 43 -9.71 9.30 -1.09
C LEU A 43 -10.59 8.29 -1.83
N ASP A 44 -11.10 8.67 -2.99
CA ASP A 44 -11.95 7.81 -3.82
C ASP A 44 -11.09 6.86 -4.67
N ALA A 45 -11.28 5.55 -4.46
CA ALA A 45 -10.61 4.48 -5.22
C ALA A 45 -11.50 3.89 -6.33
N SER A 46 -12.70 4.43 -6.57
CA SER A 46 -13.70 3.88 -7.49
C SER A 46 -13.17 3.76 -8.93
N GLU A 47 -12.48 4.78 -9.42
CA GLU A 47 -11.95 4.82 -10.78
C GLU A 47 -10.87 3.76 -11.01
N ALA A 48 -9.95 3.59 -10.05
CA ALA A 48 -8.93 2.56 -10.11
C ALA A 48 -9.54 1.14 -10.07
N ARG A 49 -10.59 0.95 -9.26
CA ARG A 49 -11.35 -0.31 -9.21
C ARG A 49 -11.99 -0.64 -10.57
N VAL A 50 -12.64 0.34 -11.21
CA VAL A 50 -13.26 0.14 -12.53
C VAL A 50 -12.19 -0.25 -13.56
N ARG A 51 -11.09 0.50 -13.64
CA ARG A 51 -9.98 0.18 -14.57
C ARG A 51 -9.39 -1.21 -14.35
N PHE A 52 -9.24 -1.62 -13.09
CA PHE A 52 -8.76 -2.95 -12.74
C PHE A 52 -9.74 -4.04 -13.22
N ILE A 53 -11.03 -3.87 -12.95
CA ILE A 53 -12.07 -4.83 -13.36
C ILE A 53 -12.13 -4.94 -14.88
N GLU A 54 -12.15 -3.81 -15.59
CA GLU A 54 -12.16 -3.79 -17.07
C GLU A 54 -10.94 -4.51 -17.65
N ALA A 55 -9.75 -4.32 -17.06
CA ALA A 55 -8.55 -5.03 -17.48
C ALA A 55 -8.62 -6.55 -17.20
N MET A 56 -9.22 -6.96 -16.08
CA MET A 56 -9.35 -8.38 -15.75
C MET A 56 -10.44 -9.08 -16.60
N ASP A 57 -11.50 -8.36 -16.94
CA ASP A 57 -12.56 -8.83 -17.85
C ASP A 57 -12.06 -8.91 -19.31
N ASP A 58 -11.06 -8.10 -19.68
CA ASP A 58 -10.34 -8.18 -20.96
C ASP A 58 -9.21 -9.23 -20.91
N ASP A 59 -9.58 -10.50 -21.05
CA ASP A 59 -8.64 -11.63 -21.16
C ASP A 59 -7.55 -11.67 -20.06
N LEU A 60 -7.91 -11.31 -18.83
CA LEU A 60 -7.00 -11.24 -17.68
C LEU A 60 -5.75 -10.38 -17.98
N ASN A 61 -5.93 -9.22 -18.62
CA ASN A 61 -4.89 -8.27 -19.01
C ASN A 61 -4.16 -7.69 -17.78
N SER A 62 -3.25 -8.49 -17.24
CA SER A 62 -2.50 -8.24 -16.02
C SER A 62 -1.62 -6.98 -16.12
N PRO A 63 -0.98 -6.64 -17.26
CA PRO A 63 -0.24 -5.38 -17.38
C PRO A 63 -1.12 -4.15 -17.10
N GLN A 64 -2.34 -4.11 -17.64
CA GLN A 64 -3.24 -2.98 -17.44
C GLN A 64 -3.86 -3.00 -16.03
N ALA A 65 -4.17 -4.18 -15.49
CA ALA A 65 -4.62 -4.32 -14.12
C ALA A 65 -3.56 -3.80 -13.12
N VAL A 66 -2.29 -4.18 -13.31
CA VAL A 66 -1.16 -3.72 -12.49
C VAL A 66 -0.93 -2.20 -12.64
N ALA A 67 -1.12 -1.63 -13.83
CA ALA A 67 -1.06 -0.18 -14.01
C ALA A 67 -2.10 0.56 -13.14
N ALA A 68 -3.35 0.08 -13.11
CA ALA A 68 -4.39 0.64 -12.26
C ALA A 68 -4.06 0.55 -10.75
N LEU A 69 -3.40 -0.54 -10.32
CA LEU A 69 -2.93 -0.68 -8.94
C LEU A 69 -1.83 0.35 -8.60
N PHE A 70 -0.88 0.59 -9.52
CA PHE A 70 0.18 1.57 -9.32
C PHE A 70 -0.36 3.00 -9.24
N ASP A 71 -1.35 3.34 -10.07
CA ASP A 71 -2.01 4.63 -10.03
C ASP A 71 -2.73 4.83 -8.68
N LEU A 72 -3.46 3.82 -8.20
CA LEU A 72 -4.10 3.86 -6.87
C LEU A 72 -3.06 4.02 -5.74
N ALA A 73 -1.95 3.27 -5.79
CA ALA A 73 -0.88 3.40 -4.80
C ALA A 73 -0.26 4.81 -4.80
N ARG A 74 -0.09 5.43 -5.98
CA ARG A 74 0.38 6.81 -6.12
C ARG A 74 -0.59 7.81 -5.52
N ASP A 75 -1.89 7.61 -5.74
CA ASP A 75 -2.92 8.48 -5.20
C ASP A 75 -3.01 8.36 -3.68
N ILE A 76 -2.93 7.16 -3.12
CA ILE A 76 -2.83 6.92 -1.67
C ILE A 76 -1.63 7.65 -1.07
N ASN A 77 -0.45 7.54 -1.68
CA ASN A 77 0.77 8.21 -1.19
C ASN A 77 0.62 9.74 -1.21
N ARG A 78 0.02 10.28 -2.26
CA ARG A 78 -0.26 11.72 -2.38
C ARG A 78 -1.28 12.16 -1.33
N GLY A 79 -2.43 11.50 -1.25
CA GLY A 79 -3.50 11.84 -0.31
C GLY A 79 -3.06 11.75 1.15
N SER A 80 -2.24 10.75 1.49
CA SER A 80 -1.64 10.64 2.83
C SER A 80 -0.75 11.85 3.18
N THR A 81 0.03 12.33 2.20
CA THR A 81 0.88 13.52 2.39
C THR A 81 0.05 14.80 2.49
N GLU A 82 -1.09 14.86 1.81
CA GLU A 82 -2.03 15.99 1.80
C GLU A 82 -3.02 15.96 2.99
N GLY A 83 -2.97 14.93 3.83
CA GLY A 83 -3.83 14.80 5.02
C GLY A 83 -5.25 14.30 4.74
N GLN A 84 -5.47 13.66 3.58
CA GLN A 84 -6.72 12.95 3.26
C GLN A 84 -6.83 11.66 4.07
N ASP A 85 -8.07 11.20 4.30
CA ASP A 85 -8.31 9.85 4.79
C ASP A 85 -8.12 8.84 3.65
N VAL A 86 -7.11 7.99 3.78
CA VAL A 86 -6.73 7.00 2.76
C VAL A 86 -7.06 5.56 3.16
N ALA A 87 -7.70 5.34 4.32
CA ALA A 87 -7.90 4.00 4.86
C ALA A 87 -8.72 3.10 3.93
N SER A 88 -9.83 3.62 3.39
CA SER A 88 -10.70 2.88 2.44
C SER A 88 -10.00 2.58 1.11
N ALA A 89 -9.14 3.48 0.64
CA ALA A 89 -8.36 3.31 -0.57
C ALA A 89 -7.27 2.24 -0.38
N GLN A 90 -6.62 2.20 0.79
CA GLN A 90 -5.68 1.14 1.16
C GLN A 90 -6.36 -0.23 1.22
N GLU A 91 -7.55 -0.32 1.82
CA GLU A 91 -8.34 -1.55 1.81
C GLU A 91 -8.66 -2.00 0.38
N THR A 92 -9.10 -1.07 -0.48
CA THR A 92 -9.35 -1.35 -1.90
C THR A 92 -8.09 -1.86 -2.60
N LEU A 93 -6.94 -1.22 -2.41
CA LEU A 93 -5.68 -1.67 -3.01
C LEU A 93 -5.34 -3.10 -2.58
N CYS A 94 -5.47 -3.41 -1.28
CA CYS A 94 -5.27 -4.75 -0.75
C CYS A 94 -6.22 -5.78 -1.40
N GLU A 95 -7.51 -5.48 -1.49
CA GLU A 95 -8.50 -6.34 -2.15
C GLU A 95 -8.10 -6.67 -3.59
N LEU A 96 -7.75 -5.66 -4.38
CA LEU A 96 -7.43 -5.84 -5.80
C LEU A 96 -6.10 -6.60 -5.98
N THR A 97 -5.09 -6.32 -5.15
CA THR A 97 -3.82 -7.09 -5.17
C THR A 97 -4.03 -8.56 -4.82
N ALA A 98 -4.95 -8.87 -3.91
CA ALA A 98 -5.26 -10.24 -3.51
C ALA A 98 -5.85 -11.07 -4.66
N VAL A 99 -6.61 -10.44 -5.58
CA VAL A 99 -7.13 -11.10 -6.80
C VAL A 99 -5.98 -11.62 -7.67
N LEU A 100 -4.87 -10.89 -7.73
CA LEU A 100 -3.66 -11.30 -8.47
C LEU A 100 -2.75 -12.23 -7.66
N GLY A 101 -3.14 -12.61 -6.44
CA GLY A 101 -2.29 -13.38 -5.53
C GLY A 101 -1.09 -12.61 -4.98
N LEU A 102 -1.13 -11.27 -5.04
CA LEU A 102 -0.09 -10.41 -4.50
C LEU A 102 -0.42 -10.06 -3.04
N THR A 103 0.58 -10.17 -2.17
CA THR A 103 0.50 -9.69 -0.78
C THR A 103 1.36 -8.44 -0.63
N LEU A 104 0.75 -7.38 -0.09
CA LEU A 104 1.46 -6.18 0.30
C LEU A 104 2.02 -6.41 1.70
N GLU A 105 3.32 -6.65 1.79
CA GLU A 105 4.05 -6.73 3.05
C GLU A 105 4.69 -5.38 3.34
N GLU A 106 4.57 -4.92 4.59
CA GLU A 106 5.48 -3.89 5.07
C GLU A 106 6.88 -4.45 4.99
N ARG A 107 7.74 -3.78 4.22
CA ARG A 107 9.17 -4.10 4.25
C ARG A 107 9.68 -3.67 5.63
N GLU A 108 9.70 -4.60 6.57
CA GLU A 108 10.52 -4.48 7.77
C GLU A 108 11.97 -4.37 7.29
N ALA A 109 12.48 -3.15 7.18
CA ALA A 109 13.90 -2.96 7.13
C ALA A 109 14.43 -3.43 8.49
N SER A 110 14.95 -4.66 8.55
CA SER A 110 15.62 -5.17 9.74
C SER A 110 16.92 -4.38 9.92
N VAL A 111 16.80 -3.17 10.45
CA VAL A 111 17.94 -2.36 10.85
C VAL A 111 18.38 -2.90 12.20
N ASP A 112 19.66 -3.24 12.30
CA ASP A 112 20.28 -3.60 13.58
C ASP A 112 19.98 -2.51 14.62
N ALA A 113 19.54 -2.91 15.83
CA ALA A 113 19.08 -1.97 16.85
C ALA A 113 20.19 -0.99 17.30
N ASP A 114 21.45 -1.43 17.31
CA ASP A 114 22.58 -0.56 17.64
C ASP A 114 22.85 0.43 16.51
N LEU A 115 22.70 0.00 15.25
CA LEU A 115 22.78 0.90 14.09
C LEU A 115 21.67 1.96 14.16
N ALA A 116 20.42 1.55 14.41
CA ALA A 116 19.28 2.46 14.52
C ALA A 116 19.48 3.50 15.65
N ALA A 117 19.96 3.07 16.82
CA ALA A 117 20.24 3.98 17.93
C ALA A 117 21.36 4.99 17.59
N ARG A 118 22.42 4.54 16.91
CA ARG A 118 23.51 5.44 16.46
C ARG A 118 23.03 6.46 15.44
N VAL A 119 22.20 6.04 14.49
CA VAL A 119 21.61 6.94 13.49
C VAL A 119 20.72 7.97 14.14
N ALA A 120 19.83 7.56 15.05
CA ALA A 120 18.96 8.48 15.79
C ALA A 120 19.76 9.55 16.55
N ALA A 121 20.85 9.18 17.22
CA ALA A 121 21.71 10.12 17.93
C ALA A 121 22.37 11.15 16.98
N LEU A 122 22.85 10.70 15.82
CA LEU A 122 23.45 11.60 14.82
C LEU A 122 22.39 12.53 14.18
N VAL A 123 21.17 12.05 13.94
CA VAL A 123 20.08 12.88 13.43
C VAL A 123 19.73 14.00 14.42
N GLU A 124 19.67 13.69 15.72
CA GLU A 124 19.44 14.68 16.77
C GLU A 124 20.61 15.68 16.87
N GLU A 125 21.86 15.20 16.84
CA GLU A 125 23.05 16.06 16.83
C GLU A 125 23.00 17.05 15.65
N ARG A 126 22.64 16.57 14.46
CA ARG A 126 22.44 17.42 13.28
C ARG A 126 21.35 18.47 13.51
N ALA A 127 20.23 18.09 14.12
CA ALA A 127 19.13 19.02 14.40
C ALA A 127 19.58 20.14 15.36
N VAL A 128 20.33 19.79 16.40
CA VAL A 128 20.94 20.75 17.34
C VAL A 128 21.90 21.68 16.60
N LEU A 129 22.81 21.16 15.79
CA LEU A 129 23.77 21.97 15.01
C LEU A 129 23.06 22.92 14.03
N ARG A 130 22.00 22.46 13.35
CA ARG A 130 21.17 23.32 12.49
C ARG A 130 20.48 24.43 13.28
N SER A 131 19.94 24.13 14.47
CA SER A 131 19.31 25.14 15.33
C SER A 131 20.31 26.18 15.85
N ALA A 132 21.56 25.75 16.10
CA ALA A 132 22.68 26.60 16.49
C ALA A 132 23.27 27.38 15.31
N ARG A 133 22.75 27.20 14.07
CA ARG A 133 23.27 27.76 12.81
C ARG A 133 24.69 27.30 12.45
N ASP A 134 25.13 26.18 12.99
CA ASP A 134 26.36 25.51 12.59
C ASP A 134 26.08 24.58 11.41
N PHE A 135 26.05 25.17 10.21
CA PHE A 135 25.78 24.43 8.98
C PHE A 135 26.93 23.49 8.60
N ALA A 136 28.18 23.87 8.90
CA ALA A 136 29.34 23.04 8.60
C ALA A 136 29.36 21.77 9.46
N GLY A 137 29.05 21.89 10.76
CA GLY A 137 28.89 20.73 11.63
C GLY A 137 27.72 19.84 11.20
N ALA A 138 26.58 20.43 10.84
CA ALA A 138 25.42 19.68 10.37
C ALA A 138 25.70 18.89 9.08
N ASP A 139 26.49 19.46 8.16
CA ASP A 139 26.90 18.78 6.92
C ASP A 139 27.90 17.65 7.21
N ALA A 140 28.85 17.83 8.14
CA ALA A 140 29.77 16.77 8.54
C ALA A 140 29.04 15.56 9.15
N VAL A 141 27.96 15.79 9.92
CA VAL A 141 27.10 14.72 10.46
C VAL A 141 26.34 14.02 9.35
N ARG A 142 25.84 14.76 8.34
CA ARG A 142 25.20 14.18 7.15
C ARG A 142 26.16 13.25 6.40
N ASP A 143 27.39 13.69 6.16
CA ASP A 143 28.39 12.88 5.46
C ASP A 143 28.70 11.58 6.21
N ARG A 144 28.76 11.64 7.56
CA ARG A 144 28.96 10.46 8.40
C ARG A 144 27.80 9.47 8.28
N LEU A 145 26.57 9.96 8.24
CA LEU A 145 25.38 9.12 8.02
C LEU A 145 25.41 8.48 6.63
N THR A 146 25.76 9.25 5.59
CA THR A 146 25.91 8.71 4.24
C THR A 146 27.02 7.65 4.15
N ALA A 147 28.14 7.84 4.84
CA ALA A 147 29.22 6.84 4.92
C ALA A 147 28.79 5.54 5.63
N MET A 148 27.76 5.61 6.49
CA MET A 148 27.15 4.44 7.14
C MET A 148 26.08 3.76 6.27
N GLY A 149 25.89 4.21 5.02
CA GLY A 149 24.83 3.72 4.14
C GLY A 149 23.45 4.22 4.52
N VAL A 150 23.35 5.39 5.16
CA VAL A 150 22.08 5.99 5.59
C VAL A 150 21.76 7.21 4.74
N GLU A 151 20.60 7.18 4.09
CA GLU A 151 20.03 8.32 3.39
C GLU A 151 19.05 9.06 4.29
N LEU A 152 19.20 10.39 4.34
CA LEU A 152 18.30 11.30 5.02
C LEU A 152 17.36 11.97 4.01
N THR A 153 16.07 11.98 4.34
CA THR A 153 15.03 12.72 3.63
C THR A 153 14.48 13.79 4.58
N ASP A 154 14.77 15.06 4.28
CA ASP A 154 14.16 16.17 5.01
C ASP A 154 12.78 16.48 4.40
N SER A 155 11.75 16.56 5.23
CA SER A 155 10.39 16.98 4.86
C SER A 155 9.88 18.07 5.82
N PRO A 156 8.77 18.76 5.50
CA PRO A 156 8.13 19.71 6.42
C PRO A 156 7.68 19.08 7.75
N SER A 157 7.44 17.76 7.76
CA SER A 157 7.05 17.00 8.95
C SER A 157 8.23 16.48 9.77
N GLY A 158 9.47 16.60 9.28
CA GLY A 158 10.69 16.22 9.98
C GLY A 158 11.73 15.57 9.08
N THR A 159 12.84 15.12 9.67
CA THR A 159 13.85 14.33 8.97
C THR A 159 13.53 12.85 9.13
N THR A 160 13.28 12.14 8.03
CA THR A 160 13.21 10.67 8.00
C THR A 160 14.51 10.11 7.45
N TRP A 161 14.80 8.85 7.76
CA TRP A 161 16.01 8.19 7.27
C TRP A 161 15.73 6.75 6.86
N ARG A 162 16.51 6.24 5.91
CA ARG A 162 16.52 4.83 5.53
C ARG A 162 17.94 4.32 5.33
N VAL A 163 18.15 3.04 5.61
CA VAL A 163 19.39 2.35 5.22
C VAL A 163 19.30 1.98 3.75
N VAL A 164 20.32 2.38 2.99
CA VAL A 164 20.55 1.98 1.60
C VAL A 164 21.70 0.98 1.62
N GLY A 165 21.36 -0.29 1.45
CA GLY A 165 22.29 -1.42 1.45
C GLY A 165 21.87 -2.43 0.39
#